data_AF-N9PF26-F1
#
_entry.id   AF-N9PF26-F1
#
_cell.length_a   1.000
_cell.length_b   1.000
_cell.length_c   1.000
_cell.angle_alpha   90.00
_cell.angle_beta   90.00
_cell.angle_gamma   90.00
#
_symmetry.space_group_name_H-M   'P 1'
#
loop_
_entity.id
_entity.type
_entity.pdbx_description
1 polymer ?
#
loop_
_entity_poly.entity_id
_entity_poly.type
_entity_poly.pdbx_seq_one_letter_code
_entity_poly.pdbx_strand_id
1 'polypeptide(L)'
;MQQWLRSSKFLLIFLPLWLLITSWIRPLSVPDEGRYGDISRFMLESGDWLIPRINGLPFMHKPPLLHWLSTALMEVFGIHIWVLRLVPTLAACMMLISLFIF
;
A
#
# COMPACT_ATOMS: atom_id res chain seq x y z
N MET A 1 -36.40 1.83 2.29
CA MET A 1 -35.09 2.28 2.82
C MET A 1 -34.14 1.13 3.15
N GLN A 2 -34.58 0.03 3.78
CA GLN A 2 -33.73 -1.14 4.10
C GLN A 2 -33.11 -1.87 2.88
N GLN A 3 -33.75 -1.84 1.71
CA GLN A 3 -33.27 -2.55 0.52
C GLN A 3 -32.00 -1.93 -0.08
N TRP A 4 -31.84 -0.59 0.04
CA TRP A 4 -30.64 0.13 -0.37
C TRP A 4 -29.40 -0.24 0.46
N LEU A 5 -29.57 -0.44 1.77
CA LEU A 5 -28.50 -0.87 2.67
C LEU A 5 -28.10 -2.34 2.48
N ARG A 6 -28.99 -3.17 1.92
CA ARG A 6 -28.66 -4.58 1.58
C ARG A 6 -27.83 -4.65 0.30
N SER A 7 -28.13 -3.81 -0.69
CA SER A 7 -27.33 -3.65 -1.90
C SER A 7 -26.00 -2.94 -1.66
N SER A 8 -25.81 -2.15 -0.60
CA SER A 8 -24.48 -1.55 -0.37
C SER A 8 -23.48 -2.56 0.21
N LYS A 9 -23.91 -3.55 1.01
CA LYS A 9 -23.01 -4.52 1.66
C LYS A 9 -22.23 -5.42 0.69
N PHE A 10 -22.77 -5.70 -0.50
CA PHE A 10 -22.00 -6.49 -1.49
C PHE A 10 -20.71 -5.75 -1.91
N LEU A 11 -20.69 -4.41 -1.84
CA LEU A 11 -19.52 -3.59 -2.20
C LEU A 11 -18.33 -3.85 -1.26
N LEU A 12 -18.58 -4.26 -0.01
CA LEU A 12 -17.54 -4.62 0.96
C LEU A 12 -16.70 -5.83 0.51
N ILE A 13 -17.23 -6.65 -0.39
CA ILE A 13 -16.52 -7.81 -0.94
C ILE A 13 -16.08 -7.50 -2.36
N PHE A 14 -16.98 -6.94 -3.17
CA PHE A 14 -16.72 -6.68 -4.57
C PHE A 14 -15.58 -5.68 -4.80
N LEU A 15 -15.55 -4.54 -4.09
CA LEU A 15 -14.53 -3.51 -4.31
C LEU A 15 -13.14 -3.96 -3.85
N PRO A 16 -12.94 -4.61 -2.68
CA PRO A 16 -11.63 -5.16 -2.32
C PRO A 16 -11.13 -6.21 -3.30
N LEU A 17 -12.00 -7.13 -3.75
CA LEU A 17 -11.60 -8.15 -4.74
C LEU A 17 -11.20 -7.50 -6.07
N TRP A 18 -12.01 -6.57 -6.56
CA TRP A 18 -11.71 -5.82 -7.77
C TRP A 18 -10.38 -5.05 -7.64
N LEU A 19 -10.15 -4.40 -6.50
CA LEU A 19 -8.90 -3.67 -6.24
C LEU A 19 -7.69 -4.61 -6.16
N LEU A 20 -7.79 -5.75 -5.48
CA LEU A 20 -6.71 -6.73 -5.37
C LEU A 20 -6.31 -7.27 -6.76
N ILE A 21 -7.30 -7.63 -7.58
CA ILE A 21 -7.07 -8.15 -8.94
C ILE A 21 -6.42 -7.08 -9.82
N THR A 22 -6.99 -5.87 -9.87
CA THR A 22 -6.49 -4.79 -10.72
C THR A 22 -5.13 -4.26 -10.26
N SER A 23 -4.86 -4.29 -8.95
CA SER A 23 -3.56 -3.98 -8.36
C SER A 23 -2.50 -5.00 -8.78
N TRP A 24 -2.86 -6.27 -9.02
CA TRP A 24 -1.90 -7.30 -9.42
C TRP A 24 -1.54 -7.26 -10.92
N ILE A 25 -2.54 -7.14 -11.79
CA ILE A 25 -2.36 -7.36 -13.25
C ILE A 25 -1.68 -6.19 -13.99
N ARG A 26 -1.45 -5.06 -13.34
CA ARG A 26 -0.89 -3.87 -13.98
C ARG A 26 0.63 -3.74 -13.79
N PRO A 27 1.34 -3.15 -14.76
CA PRO A 27 2.74 -2.76 -14.61
C PRO A 27 2.95 -1.80 -13.43
N LEU A 28 4.22 -1.65 -13.01
CA LEU A 28 4.62 -0.69 -11.98
C LEU A 28 4.33 0.75 -12.45
N SER A 29 3.63 1.53 -11.64
CA SER A 29 3.29 2.92 -11.95
C SER A 29 4.46 3.85 -11.60
N VAL A 30 5.28 4.15 -12.60
CA VAL A 30 6.46 5.04 -12.50
C VAL A 30 6.03 6.49 -12.73
N PRO A 31 6.56 7.48 -11.98
CA PRO A 31 7.69 7.37 -11.03
C PRO A 31 7.33 6.93 -9.62
N ASP A 32 6.08 7.09 -9.19
CA ASP A 32 5.74 7.02 -7.77
C ASP A 32 5.95 5.64 -7.13
N GLU A 33 5.40 4.56 -7.71
CA GLU A 33 5.56 3.22 -7.14
C GLU A 33 7.03 2.80 -7.12
N GLY A 34 7.75 3.05 -8.20
CA GLY A 34 9.19 2.74 -8.26
C GLY A 34 9.97 3.48 -7.19
N ARG A 35 9.71 4.78 -7.02
CA ARG A 35 10.42 5.61 -6.06
C ARG A 35 10.14 5.21 -4.62
N TYR A 36 8.87 5.04 -4.24
CA TYR A 36 8.54 4.66 -2.87
C TYR A 36 8.93 3.21 -2.56
N GLY A 37 8.88 2.33 -3.57
CA GLY A 37 9.39 0.97 -3.47
C GLY A 37 10.89 0.94 -3.20
N ASP A 38 11.66 1.72 -3.95
CA ASP A 38 13.12 1.76 -3.78
C ASP A 38 13.54 2.35 -2.43
N ILE A 39 12.85 3.39 -1.93
CA ILE A 39 13.07 3.91 -0.57
C ILE A 39 12.84 2.81 0.47
N SER A 40 11.71 2.09 0.37
CA SER A 40 11.34 1.07 1.36
C SER A 40 12.29 -0.12 1.31
N ARG A 41 12.74 -0.50 0.10
CA ARG A 41 13.79 -1.50 -0.13
C ARG A 41 15.11 -1.07 0.49
N PHE A 42 15.53 0.18 0.28
CA PHE A 42 16.76 0.71 0.86
C PHE A 42 16.71 0.69 2.40
N MET A 43 15.58 1.07 3.00
CA MET A 43 15.40 1.02 4.46
C MET A 43 15.52 -0.42 5.00
N LEU A 44 15.01 -1.41 4.24
CA LEU A 44 15.18 -2.83 4.59
C LEU A 44 16.65 -3.25 4.50
N GLU A 45 17.32 -2.96 3.38
CA GLU A 45 18.69 -3.38 3.10
C GLU A 45 19.72 -2.70 4.01
N SER A 46 19.51 -1.42 4.33
CA SER A 46 20.45 -0.62 5.14
C SER A 46 20.22 -0.73 6.65
N GLY A 47 19.00 -1.08 7.08
CA GLY A 47 18.58 -0.99 8.48
C GLY A 47 18.38 0.45 9.00
N ASP A 48 18.59 1.48 8.16
CA ASP A 48 18.25 2.88 8.49
C ASP A 48 16.77 3.13 8.20
N TRP A 49 15.94 2.95 9.22
CA TRP A 49 14.50 3.21 9.13
C TRP A 49 14.16 4.68 9.41
N LEU A 50 15.13 5.52 9.74
CA LEU A 50 14.88 6.90 10.14
C LEU A 50 14.94 7.86 8.96
N ILE A 51 15.93 7.69 8.08
CA ILE A 51 16.20 8.61 6.96
C ILE A 51 15.81 7.95 5.63
N PRO A 52 14.67 8.35 5.01
CA PRO A 52 14.33 7.89 3.67
C PRO A 52 15.39 8.34 2.67
N ARG A 53 15.79 7.47 1.74
CA ARG A 53 16.81 7.78 0.73
C ARG A 53 16.41 7.30 -0.66
N ILE A 54 16.78 8.08 -1.67
CA ILE A 54 16.69 7.70 -3.08
C ILE A 54 18.10 7.76 -3.64
N ASN A 55 18.56 6.68 -4.27
CA ASN A 55 19.93 6.58 -4.79
C ASN A 55 21.00 6.97 -3.75
N GLY A 56 20.77 6.61 -2.48
CA GLY A 56 21.67 6.93 -1.35
C GLY A 56 21.54 8.34 -0.76
N LEU A 57 20.84 9.26 -1.41
CA LEU A 57 20.66 10.64 -0.95
C LEU A 57 19.42 10.79 -0.06
N PRO A 58 19.48 11.54 1.06
CA PRO A 58 18.32 11.81 1.90
C PRO A 58 17.16 12.43 1.14
N PHE A 59 15.94 11.92 1.37
CA PHE A 59 14.71 12.32 0.71
C PHE A 59 13.57 12.55 1.74
N MET A 60 13.62 13.68 2.44
CA MET A 60 12.73 14.01 3.57
C MET A 60 11.53 14.88 3.17
N HIS A 61 10.85 14.55 2.07
CA HIS A 61 9.71 15.35 1.59
C HIS A 61 8.34 14.85 2.07
N LYS A 62 8.27 13.64 2.65
CA LYS A 62 7.04 13.01 3.15
C LYS A 62 7.32 12.31 4.47
N PRO A 63 6.32 12.20 5.37
CA PRO A 63 6.46 11.41 6.59
C PRO A 63 6.71 9.93 6.25
N PRO A 64 7.50 9.21 7.06
CA PRO A 64 8.02 7.88 6.71
C PRO A 64 7.03 6.72 6.91
N LEU A 65 5.80 6.97 7.37
CA LEU A 65 4.84 5.91 7.73
C LEU A 65 4.60 4.89 6.61
N LEU A 66 4.42 5.36 5.36
CA LEU A 66 4.23 4.46 4.21
C LEU A 66 5.44 3.54 4.03
N HIS A 67 6.64 4.08 4.24
CA HIS A 67 7.88 3.35 4.10
C HIS A 67 8.06 2.34 5.21
N TRP A 68 7.81 2.70 6.47
CA TRP A 68 7.85 1.75 7.59
C TRP A 68 6.93 0.55 7.38
N LEU A 69 5.68 0.80 6.96
CA LEU A 69 4.73 -0.27 6.67
C LEU A 69 5.19 -1.14 5.49
N SER A 70 5.69 -0.51 4.42
CA SER A 70 6.17 -1.23 3.24
C SER A 70 7.41 -2.07 3.56
N THR A 71 8.39 -1.50 4.26
CA THR A 71 9.61 -2.17 4.71
C THR A 71 9.28 -3.35 5.63
N ALA A 72 8.38 -3.19 6.60
CA ALA A 72 7.94 -4.28 7.47
C ALA A 72 7.27 -5.42 6.69
N LEU A 73 6.44 -5.11 5.69
CA LEU A 73 5.85 -6.15 4.84
C LEU A 73 6.90 -6.82 3.95
N MET A 74 7.88 -6.07 3.44
CA MET A 74 9.00 -6.65 2.69
C MET A 74 9.90 -7.55 3.55
N GLU A 75 10.02 -7.26 4.86
CA GLU A 75 10.74 -8.13 5.80
C GLU A 75 10.04 -9.50 5.96
N VAL A 76 8.70 -9.52 5.98
CA VAL A 76 7.91 -10.75 6.14
C VAL A 76 7.76 -11.53 4.83
N PHE A 77 7.49 -10.83 3.72
CA PHE A 77 7.09 -11.45 2.44
C PHE A 77 8.16 -11.39 1.36
N GLY A 78 9.27 -10.70 1.59
CA GLY A 78 10.30 -10.44 0.60
C GLY A 78 10.03 -9.22 -0.29
N ILE A 79 11.02 -8.87 -1.10
CA ILE A 79 10.97 -7.70 -1.99
C ILE A 79 10.25 -8.09 -3.29
N HIS A 80 8.94 -7.82 -3.35
CA HIS A 80 8.13 -8.04 -4.54
C HIS A 80 7.21 -6.86 -4.84
N ILE A 81 6.84 -6.70 -6.12
CA ILE A 81 5.94 -5.62 -6.58
C ILE A 81 4.57 -5.70 -5.88
N TRP A 82 4.08 -6.90 -5.64
CA TRP A 82 2.78 -7.08 -4.98
C TRP A 82 2.81 -6.70 -3.50
N VAL A 83 3.95 -6.91 -2.82
CA VAL A 83 4.14 -6.54 -1.41
C VAL A 83 4.09 -5.01 -1.26
N LEU A 84 4.74 -4.29 -2.17
CA LEU A 84 4.69 -2.81 -2.21
C LEU A 84 3.25 -2.27 -2.29
N ARG A 85 2.35 -3.00 -2.95
CA ARG A 85 0.96 -2.61 -3.15
C ARG A 85 0.05 -2.98 -1.99
N LEU A 86 0.49 -3.83 -1.05
CA LEU A 86 -0.32 -4.24 0.09
C LEU A 86 -0.70 -3.05 0.98
N VAL A 87 0.22 -2.14 1.28
CA VAL A 87 -0.07 -0.99 2.15
C VAL A 87 -1.21 -0.12 1.60
N PRO A 88 -1.15 0.40 0.35
CA PRO A 88 -2.25 1.20 -0.19
C PRO A 88 -3.53 0.38 -0.40
N THR A 89 -3.44 -0.90 -0.77
CA THR A 89 -4.62 -1.75 -0.94
C THR A 89 -5.33 -2.00 0.40
N LEU A 90 -4.60 -2.33 1.46
CA LEU A 90 -5.15 -2.52 2.80
C LEU A 90 -5.73 -1.22 3.36
N ALA A 91 -5.07 -0.07 3.15
CA ALA A 91 -5.57 1.23 3.55
C ALA A 91 -6.91 1.56 2.86
N ALA A 92 -7.04 1.28 1.56
CA ALA A 92 -8.30 1.46 0.83
C ALA A 92 -9.42 0.53 1.34
N CYS A 93 -9.09 -0.74 1.63
CA CYS A 93 -10.04 -1.68 2.24
C CYS A 93 -10.50 -1.21 3.62
N MET A 94 -9.58 -0.74 4.46
CA MET A 94 -9.90 -0.19 5.78
C MET A 94 -10.80 1.05 5.67
N MET A 95 -10.49 1.97 4.76
CA MET A 95 -11.32 3.14 4.48
C MET A 95 -12.75 2.73 4.10
N LEU A 96 -12.89 1.76 3.18
CA LEU A 96 -14.19 1.26 2.76
C LEU A 96 -14.97 0.67 3.93
N ILE A 97 -14.33 -0.15 4.77
CA ILE A 97 -14.97 -0.75 5.95
C ILE A 97 -15.42 0.36 6.92
N SER A 98 -14.57 1.34 7.20
CA SER A 98 -14.89 2.45 8.10
C SER A 98 -16.10 3.27 7.63
N LEU A 99 -16.25 3.49 6.32
CA LEU A 99 -17.40 4.19 5.74
C LEU A 99 -18.74 3.46 5.91
N PHE A 100 -18.72 2.14 6.15
CA PHE A 100 -19.92 1.34 6.38
C PHE A 100 -20.23 1.13 7.85
N ILE A 101 -19.24 1.33 8.71
CA ILE A 101 -19.39 1.21 10.18
C ILE A 101 -19.92 2.52 10.79
N PHE A 102 -19.55 3.67 10.22
CA PHE A 102 -20.02 5.01 10.62
C PHE A 102 -21.19 5.47 9.76
#